data_AF-A0A377V0X4-F1
#
_entry.id   AF-A0A377V0X4-F1
#
_cell.length_a   1.000
_cell.length_b   1.000
_cell.length_c   1.000
_cell.angle_alpha   90.00
_cell.angle_beta   90.00
_cell.angle_gamma   90.00
#
_symmetry.space_group_name_H-M   'P 1'
#
loop_
_entity.id
_entity.type
_entity.pdbx_description
1 polymer ?
#
loop_
_entity_poly.entity_id
_entity_poly.type
_entity_poly.pdbx_seq_one_letter_code
_entity_poly.pdbx_strand_id
1 'polypeptide(L)'
;MSMSSIPSSSPGGKRYGWVEKIGNKVPHPFLLFIYLIAVLIAATAILSALNVGVQNPTDGSRVVVKNLLSVEGLHWFLPNVIKNFSGFAPLGAILALVLGAGFAERVGLLPALMVKMASHVSARYASYMVLFIAFFSHISSDAALVIMPPLGALMFLAVGRHPVAGLLAAIAGVGCGFTANLLIVTTDVLLSGISTEAAKVHRCLFARQRDRQLVLYGDLGDRSDARRRTDHR
;
A
#
# COMPACT_ATOMS: atom_id res chain seq x y z
N MET A 1 6.34 31.50 -40.36
CA MET A 1 5.69 31.99 -39.13
C MET A 1 6.51 31.51 -37.95
N SER A 2 7.18 32.46 -37.30
CA SER A 2 8.15 32.24 -36.22
C SER A 2 7.41 31.74 -34.97
N MET A 3 7.85 30.61 -34.39
CA MET A 3 7.38 30.20 -33.07
C MET A 3 8.00 31.13 -32.03
N SER A 4 7.22 32.13 -31.65
CA SER A 4 7.48 32.98 -30.49
C SER A 4 7.56 32.10 -29.24
N SER A 5 8.76 32.01 -28.68
CA SER A 5 9.03 31.47 -27.34
C SER A 5 8.10 32.12 -26.33
N ILE A 6 7.19 31.34 -25.74
CA ILE A 6 6.39 31.77 -24.58
C ILE A 6 7.36 31.94 -23.40
N PRO A 7 7.53 33.14 -22.83
CA PRO A 7 8.34 33.31 -21.64
C PRO A 7 7.52 32.88 -20.42
N SER A 8 7.84 31.71 -19.84
CA SER A 8 7.23 31.24 -18.59
C SER A 8 8.00 31.76 -17.37
N SER A 9 7.86 33.04 -17.06
CA SER A 9 8.22 33.55 -15.73
C SER A 9 6.95 33.71 -14.89
N SER A 10 6.50 32.62 -14.27
CA SER A 10 5.41 32.69 -13.29
C SER A 10 5.97 33.07 -11.90
N PRO A 11 5.48 34.14 -11.25
CA PRO A 11 5.86 34.55 -9.89
C PRO A 11 5.55 33.50 -8.80
N GLY A 12 4.79 32.43 -9.13
CA GLY A 12 4.54 31.27 -8.28
C GLY A 12 5.60 30.16 -8.33
N GLY A 13 6.65 30.31 -9.15
CA GLY A 13 7.61 29.24 -9.49
C GLY A 13 8.45 28.70 -8.34
N LYS A 14 8.57 29.41 -7.20
CA LYS A 14 9.37 28.93 -6.05
C LYS A 14 8.77 27.71 -5.35
N ARG A 15 7.44 27.65 -5.20
CA ARG A 15 6.76 26.52 -4.52
C ARG A 15 6.72 25.29 -5.43
N TYR A 16 6.36 25.47 -6.69
CA TYR A 16 6.32 24.37 -7.66
C TYR A 16 7.72 23.84 -7.98
N GLY A 17 8.72 24.71 -8.11
CA GLY A 17 10.12 24.29 -8.29
C GLY A 17 10.72 23.57 -7.08
N TRP A 18 10.21 23.82 -5.87
CA TRP A 18 10.59 23.04 -4.68
C TRP A 18 9.99 21.63 -4.72
N VAL A 19 8.71 21.48 -5.10
CA VAL A 19 8.04 20.17 -5.28
C VAL A 19 8.76 19.37 -6.36
N GLU A 20 9.10 19.99 -7.49
CA GLU A 20 9.83 19.36 -8.59
C GLU A 20 11.21 18.86 -8.14
N LYS A 21 11.99 19.72 -7.44
CA LYS A 21 13.30 19.34 -6.92
C LYS A 21 13.25 18.19 -5.94
N ILE A 22 12.24 18.14 -5.08
CA ILE A 22 12.06 17.04 -4.13
C ILE A 22 11.64 15.77 -4.85
N GLY A 23 10.67 15.85 -5.76
CA GLY A 23 10.22 14.71 -6.56
C GLY A 23 11.36 14.06 -7.32
N ASN A 24 12.21 14.86 -7.97
CA ASN A 24 13.37 14.38 -8.74
C ASN A 24 14.50 13.78 -7.87
N LYS A 25 14.50 14.05 -6.57
CA LYS A 25 15.53 13.55 -5.65
C LYS A 25 15.23 12.15 -5.12
N VAL A 26 13.96 11.74 -5.15
CA VAL A 26 13.55 10.42 -4.67
C VAL A 26 13.99 9.38 -5.72
N PRO A 27 14.90 8.44 -5.37
CA PRO A 27 15.29 7.40 -6.31
C PRO A 27 14.13 6.44 -6.55
N HIS A 28 14.19 5.73 -7.67
CA HIS A 28 13.17 4.76 -8.05
C HIS A 28 12.85 3.80 -6.88
N PRO A 29 11.56 3.50 -6.58
CA PRO A 29 11.18 2.70 -5.41
C PRO A 29 11.91 1.36 -5.28
N PHE A 30 12.20 0.69 -6.40
CA PHE A 30 13.03 -0.53 -6.42
C PHE A 30 14.43 -0.30 -5.81
N LEU A 31 15.08 0.82 -6.13
CA LEU A 31 16.40 1.16 -5.57
C LEU A 31 16.31 1.46 -4.08
N LEU A 32 15.22 2.08 -3.62
CA LEU A 32 15.01 2.28 -2.17
C LEU A 32 15.04 0.95 -1.42
N PHE A 33 14.37 -0.10 -1.92
CA PHE A 33 14.43 -1.42 -1.29
C PHE A 33 15.83 -2.05 -1.31
N ILE A 34 16.59 -1.89 -2.41
CA ILE A 34 17.99 -2.34 -2.47
C ILE A 34 18.83 -1.63 -1.41
N TYR A 35 18.69 -0.31 -1.29
CA TYR A 35 19.39 0.47 -0.27
C TYR A 35 18.99 0.03 1.14
N LEU A 36 17.70 -0.22 1.40
CA LEU A 36 17.24 -0.74 2.70
C LEU A 36 17.86 -2.09 3.03
N ILE A 37 17.94 -3.02 2.06
CA ILE A 37 18.58 -4.33 2.27
C ILE A 37 20.07 -4.16 2.55
N ALA A 38 20.78 -3.32 1.78
CA ALA A 38 22.19 -3.08 1.98
C ALA A 38 22.48 -2.46 3.37
N VAL A 39 21.67 -1.47 3.76
CA VAL A 39 21.74 -0.84 5.08
C VAL A 39 21.43 -1.86 6.18
N LEU A 40 20.43 -2.74 6.00
CA LEU A 40 20.10 -3.79 6.96
C LEU A 40 21.25 -4.79 7.14
N ILE A 41 21.89 -5.21 6.06
CA ILE A 41 23.05 -6.11 6.10
C ILE A 41 24.20 -5.43 6.86
N ALA A 42 24.51 -4.17 6.58
CA ALA A 42 25.54 -3.42 7.30
C ALA A 42 25.19 -3.22 8.78
N ALA A 43 23.95 -2.83 9.08
CA ALA A 43 23.47 -2.60 10.44
C ALA A 43 23.51 -3.88 11.29
N THR A 44 23.07 -5.01 10.74
CA THR A 44 23.13 -6.31 11.44
C THR A 44 24.56 -6.75 11.72
N ALA A 45 25.51 -6.48 10.82
CA ALA A 45 26.92 -6.76 11.05
C ALA A 45 27.51 -5.91 12.20
N ILE A 46 27.24 -4.60 12.22
CA ILE A 46 27.75 -3.68 13.26
C ILE A 46 27.12 -4.00 14.62
N LEU A 47 25.79 -4.14 14.69
CA LEU A 47 25.08 -4.38 15.94
C LEU A 47 25.40 -5.75 16.55
N SER A 48 25.62 -6.76 15.71
CA SER A 48 26.05 -8.08 16.16
C SER A 48 27.49 -8.06 16.68
N ALA A 49 28.40 -7.31 16.05
CA ALA A 49 29.77 -7.13 16.55
C ALA A 49 29.81 -6.46 17.94
N LEU A 50 28.87 -5.54 18.21
CA LEU A 50 28.70 -4.89 19.51
C LEU A 50 27.95 -5.77 20.54
N ASN A 51 27.57 -7.00 20.20
CA ASN A 51 26.81 -7.94 21.05
C ASN A 51 25.50 -7.34 21.62
N VAL A 52 24.87 -6.47 20.82
CA VAL A 52 23.59 -5.83 21.18
C VAL A 52 22.51 -6.92 21.28
N GLY A 53 21.89 -6.99 22.45
CA GLY A 53 20.79 -7.90 22.71
C GLY A 53 19.76 -7.27 23.63
N VAL A 54 18.50 -7.56 23.36
CA VAL A 54 17.36 -7.07 24.14
C VAL A 54 16.68 -8.26 24.79
N GLN A 55 16.30 -8.15 26.06
CA GLN A 55 15.47 -9.17 26.69
C GLN A 55 14.08 -9.15 26.06
N ASN A 56 13.60 -10.31 25.64
CA ASN A 56 12.23 -10.42 25.18
C ASN A 56 11.30 -10.18 26.37
N PRO A 57 10.44 -9.16 26.34
CA PRO A 57 9.47 -8.90 27.41
C PRO A 57 8.43 -10.01 27.52
N THR A 58 8.32 -10.86 26.48
CA THR A 58 7.59 -12.12 26.59
C THR A 58 8.35 -13.05 27.49
N ASP A 59 9.40 -13.73 27.01
CA ASP A 59 9.97 -14.96 27.53
C ASP A 59 11.22 -14.76 28.41
N GLY A 60 11.68 -13.53 28.59
CA GLY A 60 12.90 -13.20 29.34
C GLY A 60 14.18 -13.71 28.67
N SER A 61 14.06 -14.37 27.51
CA SER A 61 15.18 -14.82 26.70
C SER A 61 15.89 -13.62 26.07
N ARG A 62 17.22 -13.69 25.96
CA ARG A 62 18.01 -12.63 25.32
C ARG A 62 17.90 -12.80 23.80
N VAL A 63 17.26 -11.86 23.13
CA VAL A 63 17.22 -11.79 21.65
C VAL A 63 18.46 -11.04 21.19
N VAL A 64 19.36 -11.75 20.52
CA VAL A 64 20.62 -11.19 19.99
C VAL A 64 20.45 -10.89 18.50
N VAL A 65 21.07 -9.80 18.04
CA VAL A 65 21.09 -9.47 16.61
C VAL A 65 21.90 -10.52 15.84
N LYS A 66 21.27 -11.12 14.82
CA LYS A 66 21.92 -12.07 13.92
C LYS A 66 22.58 -11.33 12.76
N ASN A 67 23.89 -11.52 12.60
CA ASN A 67 24.65 -10.97 11.48
C ASN A 67 24.29 -11.71 10.18
N LEU A 68 23.83 -10.99 9.15
CA LEU A 68 23.52 -11.57 7.84
C LEU A 68 24.76 -11.87 6.98
N LEU A 69 25.91 -11.24 7.26
CA LEU A 69 27.19 -11.48 6.57
C LEU A 69 27.99 -12.66 7.14
N SER A 70 27.56 -13.24 8.27
CA SER A 70 28.23 -14.43 8.80
C SER A 70 27.99 -15.64 7.90
N VAL A 71 28.82 -16.68 8.05
CA VAL A 71 28.64 -17.95 7.32
C VAL A 71 27.23 -18.50 7.55
N GLU A 72 26.78 -18.55 8.81
CA GLU A 72 25.42 -18.97 9.18
C GLU A 72 24.34 -18.05 8.59
N GLY A 73 24.59 -16.74 8.57
CA GLY A 73 23.69 -15.73 8.01
C GLY A 73 23.50 -15.90 6.51
N LEU A 74 24.57 -16.17 5.76
CA LEU A 74 24.53 -16.45 4.32
C LEU A 74 23.85 -17.80 4.01
N HIS A 75 24.16 -18.84 4.78
CA HIS A 75 23.49 -20.15 4.68
C HIS A 75 21.99 -20.06 4.96
N TRP A 76 21.57 -19.11 5.81
CA TRP A 76 20.16 -18.82 6.01
C TRP A 76 19.59 -17.93 4.90
N PHE A 77 20.29 -16.85 4.51
CA PHE A 77 19.81 -15.85 3.57
C PHE A 77 19.56 -16.44 2.18
N LEU A 78 20.58 -17.06 1.56
CA LEU A 78 20.52 -17.49 0.15
C LEU A 78 19.33 -18.44 -0.13
N PRO A 79 19.10 -19.51 0.66
CA PRO A 79 17.96 -20.40 0.44
C PRO A 79 16.61 -19.76 0.76
N ASN A 80 16.57 -18.85 1.73
CA ASN A 80 15.31 -18.22 2.14
C ASN A 80 14.90 -17.04 1.23
N VAL A 81 15.79 -16.48 0.39
CA VAL A 81 15.41 -15.40 -0.55
C VAL A 81 14.24 -15.83 -1.45
N ILE A 82 14.33 -17.01 -2.08
CA ILE A 82 13.28 -17.51 -2.97
C ILE A 82 12.01 -17.82 -2.16
N LYS A 83 12.16 -18.46 -0.99
CA LYS A 83 11.04 -18.81 -0.11
C LYS A 83 10.30 -17.58 0.41
N ASN A 84 11.02 -16.52 0.74
CA ASN A 84 10.46 -15.25 1.21
C ASN A 84 9.73 -14.53 0.07
N PHE A 85 10.29 -14.56 -1.15
CA PHE A 85 9.64 -13.99 -2.33
C PHE A 85 8.35 -14.73 -2.69
N SER A 86 8.41 -16.06 -2.82
CA SER A 86 7.23 -16.87 -3.20
C SER A 86 6.19 -16.97 -2.09
N GLY A 87 6.62 -16.91 -0.82
CA GLY A 87 5.75 -16.92 0.36
C GLY A 87 5.17 -15.56 0.73
N PHE A 88 5.52 -14.51 -0.01
CA PHE A 88 5.01 -13.17 0.22
C PHE A 88 3.51 -13.11 -0.11
N ALA A 89 2.66 -13.05 0.91
CA ALA A 89 1.20 -13.14 0.76
C ALA A 89 0.58 -12.20 -0.31
N PRO A 90 1.03 -10.93 -0.46
CA PRO A 90 0.51 -10.05 -1.49
C PRO A 90 0.70 -10.57 -2.92
N LEU A 91 1.81 -11.30 -3.18
CA LEU A 91 2.22 -11.68 -4.54
C LEU A 91 1.21 -12.59 -5.22
N GLY A 92 0.77 -13.67 -4.54
CA GLY A 92 -0.20 -14.59 -5.11
C GLY A 92 -1.56 -13.92 -5.34
N ALA A 93 -2.01 -13.13 -4.36
CA ALA A 93 -3.31 -12.49 -4.39
C ALA A 93 -3.41 -11.41 -5.48
N ILE A 94 -2.37 -10.59 -5.66
CA ILE A 94 -2.37 -9.60 -6.75
C ILE A 94 -2.33 -10.26 -8.12
N LEU A 95 -1.51 -11.30 -8.32
CA LEU A 95 -1.41 -11.97 -9.63
C LEU A 95 -2.76 -12.51 -10.08
N ALA A 96 -3.49 -13.17 -9.18
CA ALA A 96 -4.83 -13.66 -9.47
C ALA A 96 -5.81 -12.52 -9.85
N LEU A 97 -5.79 -11.41 -9.10
CA LEU A 97 -6.70 -10.29 -9.34
C LEU A 97 -6.37 -9.53 -10.65
N VAL A 98 -5.09 -9.30 -10.93
CA VAL A 98 -4.63 -8.63 -12.16
C VAL A 98 -4.97 -9.46 -13.40
N LEU A 99 -4.91 -10.79 -13.32
CA LEU A 99 -5.36 -11.65 -14.42
C LEU A 99 -6.86 -11.47 -14.71
N GLY A 100 -7.71 -11.45 -13.67
CA GLY A 100 -9.15 -11.25 -13.83
C GLY A 100 -9.51 -9.85 -14.33
N ALA A 101 -8.96 -8.81 -13.69
CA ALA A 101 -9.18 -7.42 -14.08
C ALA A 101 -8.61 -7.14 -15.49
N GLY A 102 -7.43 -7.66 -15.79
CA GLY A 102 -6.80 -7.56 -17.10
C GLY A 102 -7.62 -8.25 -18.19
N PHE A 103 -8.22 -9.42 -17.91
CA PHE A 103 -9.14 -10.06 -18.84
C PHE A 103 -10.37 -9.20 -19.11
N ALA A 104 -11.03 -8.70 -18.05
CA ALA A 104 -12.21 -7.83 -18.16
C ALA A 104 -11.90 -6.55 -18.95
N GLU A 105 -10.71 -5.97 -18.75
CA GLU A 105 -10.22 -4.82 -19.50
C GLU A 105 -10.00 -5.14 -20.98
N ARG A 106 -9.32 -6.26 -21.27
CA ARG A 106 -9.00 -6.68 -22.65
C ARG A 106 -10.22 -7.03 -23.48
N VAL A 107 -11.29 -7.55 -22.86
CA VAL A 107 -12.58 -7.76 -23.56
C VAL A 107 -13.41 -6.48 -23.68
N GLY A 108 -12.93 -5.35 -23.16
CA GLY A 108 -13.59 -4.05 -23.23
C GLY A 108 -14.76 -3.88 -22.25
N LEU A 109 -14.93 -4.77 -21.28
CA LEU A 109 -16.06 -4.75 -20.34
C LEU A 109 -16.03 -3.48 -19.47
N LEU A 110 -14.89 -3.17 -18.86
CA LEU A 110 -14.77 -2.04 -17.93
C LEU A 110 -14.90 -0.68 -18.65
N PRO A 111 -14.21 -0.44 -19.78
CA PRO A 111 -14.42 0.79 -20.56
C PRO A 111 -15.87 0.96 -21.05
N ALA A 112 -16.50 -0.10 -21.55
CA ALA A 112 -17.88 -0.05 -22.02
C ALA A 112 -18.86 0.29 -20.88
N LEU A 113 -18.62 -0.27 -19.69
CA LEU A 113 -19.42 0.01 -18.50
C LEU A 113 -19.29 1.49 -18.08
N MET A 114 -18.08 2.05 -18.11
CA MET A 114 -17.85 3.47 -17.82
C MET A 114 -18.60 4.40 -18.79
N VAL A 115 -18.52 4.13 -20.09
CA VAL A 115 -19.24 4.90 -21.11
C VAL A 115 -20.76 4.77 -20.95
N LYS A 116 -21.24 3.57 -20.62
CA LYS A 116 -22.66 3.31 -20.38
C LYS A 116 -23.20 4.04 -19.15
N MET A 117 -22.42 4.10 -18.06
CA MET A 117 -22.80 4.88 -16.87
C MET A 117 -22.85 6.39 -17.16
N ALA A 118 -22.02 6.87 -18.09
CA ALA A 118 -21.96 8.27 -18.48
C ALA A 118 -23.07 8.71 -19.45
N SER A 119 -23.73 7.79 -20.16
CA SER A 119 -24.65 8.14 -21.25
C SER A 119 -26.06 8.58 -20.81
N HIS A 120 -26.46 8.30 -19.57
CA HIS A 120 -27.82 8.57 -19.06
C HIS A 120 -27.83 9.56 -17.89
N VAL A 121 -27.15 10.70 -18.05
CA VAL A 121 -26.96 11.66 -16.95
C VAL A 121 -27.77 12.93 -17.19
N SER A 122 -28.63 13.27 -16.22
CA SER A 122 -29.40 14.52 -16.27
C SER A 122 -28.52 15.72 -15.92
N ALA A 123 -28.82 16.88 -16.50
CA ALA A 123 -28.05 18.11 -16.33
C ALA A 123 -27.86 18.53 -14.86
N ARG A 124 -28.85 18.23 -13.99
CA ARG A 124 -28.79 18.54 -12.55
C ARG A 124 -27.69 17.75 -11.85
N TYR A 125 -27.48 16.48 -12.20
CA TYR A 125 -26.55 15.59 -11.51
C TYR A 125 -25.20 15.42 -12.23
N ALA A 126 -24.99 16.09 -13.37
CA ALA A 126 -23.79 15.93 -14.19
C ALA A 126 -22.46 16.03 -13.41
N SER A 127 -22.31 17.03 -12.55
CA SER A 127 -21.08 17.22 -11.76
C SER A 127 -20.84 16.07 -10.77
N TYR A 128 -21.89 15.61 -10.07
CA TYR A 128 -21.80 14.49 -9.15
C TYR A 128 -21.52 13.19 -9.88
N MET A 129 -22.14 12.99 -11.04
CA MET A 129 -21.97 11.75 -11.81
C MET A 129 -20.57 11.62 -12.41
N VAL A 130 -19.98 12.72 -12.89
CA VAL A 130 -18.59 12.70 -13.37
C VAL A 130 -17.63 12.28 -12.26
N LEU A 131 -17.75 12.87 -11.06
CA LEU A 131 -16.91 12.50 -9.92
C LEU A 131 -17.15 11.07 -9.46
N PHE A 132 -18.42 10.65 -9.40
CA PHE A 132 -18.81 9.30 -9.03
C PHE A 132 -18.18 8.28 -9.99
N ILE A 133 -18.37 8.43 -11.30
CA ILE A 133 -17.80 7.53 -12.31
C ILE A 133 -16.26 7.59 -12.26
N ALA A 134 -15.67 8.77 -12.05
CA ALA A 134 -14.22 8.92 -11.92
C ALA A 134 -13.65 8.11 -10.76
N PHE A 135 -14.27 8.14 -9.57
CA PHE A 135 -13.81 7.35 -8.43
C PHE A 135 -13.88 5.85 -8.69
N PHE A 136 -14.97 5.35 -9.30
CA PHE A 136 -15.09 3.92 -9.59
C PHE A 136 -14.27 3.45 -10.79
N SER A 137 -13.83 4.36 -11.66
CA SER A 137 -13.08 4.02 -12.86
C SER A 137 -11.76 3.31 -12.58
N HIS A 138 -11.17 3.46 -11.38
CA HIS A 138 -9.91 2.81 -11.01
C HIS A 138 -9.92 1.29 -11.03
N ILE A 139 -11.10 0.64 -11.09
CA ILE A 139 -11.19 -0.80 -11.36
C ILE A 139 -10.58 -1.18 -12.72
N SER A 140 -10.62 -0.25 -13.68
CA SER A 140 -10.06 -0.35 -15.03
C SER A 140 -8.57 0.02 -15.07
N SER A 141 -7.94 0.22 -13.91
CA SER A 141 -6.53 0.60 -13.72
C SER A 141 -6.10 1.77 -14.62
N ASP A 142 -5.50 1.49 -15.76
CA ASP A 142 -4.82 2.48 -16.61
C ASP A 142 -5.76 3.17 -17.59
N ALA A 143 -6.82 2.48 -18.03
CA ALA A 143 -7.72 3.05 -19.02
C ALA A 143 -8.55 4.21 -18.43
N ALA A 144 -8.79 4.20 -17.13
CA ALA A 144 -9.44 5.28 -16.40
C ALA A 144 -8.79 6.65 -16.63
N LEU A 145 -7.45 6.72 -16.57
CA LEU A 145 -6.67 7.95 -16.70
C LEU A 145 -6.78 8.56 -18.10
N VAL A 146 -6.98 7.72 -19.12
CA VAL A 146 -7.05 8.14 -20.51
C VAL A 146 -8.49 8.42 -20.94
N ILE A 147 -9.45 7.62 -20.47
CA ILE A 147 -10.84 7.65 -20.91
C ILE A 147 -11.67 8.67 -20.12
N MET A 148 -11.46 8.82 -18.80
CA MET A 148 -12.32 9.70 -18.00
C MET A 148 -12.20 11.18 -18.36
N PRO A 149 -11.00 11.76 -18.62
CA PRO A 149 -10.90 13.17 -18.98
C PRO A 149 -11.76 13.55 -20.20
N PRO A 150 -11.65 12.88 -21.37
CA PRO A 150 -12.52 13.19 -22.51
C PRO A 150 -13.99 12.81 -22.24
N LEU A 151 -14.27 11.72 -21.50
CA LEU A 151 -15.63 11.32 -21.17
C LEU A 151 -16.35 12.38 -20.31
N GLY A 152 -15.69 12.92 -19.29
CA GLY A 152 -16.23 13.98 -18.43
C GLY A 152 -16.51 15.27 -19.22
N ALA A 153 -15.64 15.61 -20.17
CA ALA A 153 -15.85 16.73 -21.07
C ALA A 153 -17.09 16.54 -21.95
N LEU A 154 -17.24 15.35 -22.55
CA LEU A 154 -18.39 14.98 -23.37
C LEU A 154 -19.70 14.96 -22.57
N MET A 155 -19.68 14.48 -21.32
CA MET A 155 -20.84 14.50 -20.44
C MET A 155 -21.34 15.91 -20.18
N PHE A 156 -20.42 16.85 -19.90
CA PHE A 156 -20.79 18.25 -19.67
C PHE A 156 -21.29 18.90 -20.95
N LEU A 157 -20.66 18.61 -22.09
CA LEU A 157 -21.10 19.10 -23.41
C LEU A 157 -22.52 18.61 -23.74
N ALA A 158 -22.83 17.33 -23.50
CA ALA A 158 -24.13 16.71 -23.79
C ALA A 158 -25.29 17.33 -22.99
N VAL A 159 -25.01 17.88 -21.80
CA VAL A 159 -26.01 18.56 -20.96
C VAL A 159 -26.00 20.09 -21.10
N GLY A 160 -25.29 20.63 -22.10
CA GLY A 160 -25.21 22.08 -22.36
C GLY A 160 -24.33 22.86 -21.37
N ARG A 161 -23.41 22.20 -20.65
CA ARG A 161 -22.46 22.82 -19.71
C ARG A 161 -21.06 22.92 -20.32
N HIS A 162 -20.22 23.76 -19.72
CA HIS A 162 -18.87 24.01 -20.23
C HIS A 162 -17.98 22.74 -20.14
N PRO A 163 -17.47 22.21 -21.27
CA PRO A 163 -16.78 20.92 -21.30
C PRO A 163 -15.49 20.88 -20.48
N VAL A 164 -14.76 22.00 -20.39
CA VAL A 164 -13.54 22.09 -19.58
C VAL A 164 -13.83 21.85 -18.09
N ALA A 165 -15.01 22.21 -17.59
CA ALA A 165 -15.36 21.94 -16.19
C ALA A 165 -15.54 20.43 -15.97
N GLY A 166 -16.14 19.72 -16.93
CA GLY A 166 -16.25 18.26 -16.90
C GLY A 166 -14.90 17.56 -17.02
N LEU A 167 -14.03 18.04 -17.90
CA LEU A 167 -12.63 17.58 -18.03
C LEU A 167 -11.87 17.69 -16.70
N LEU A 168 -11.88 18.89 -16.11
CA LEU A 168 -11.18 19.15 -14.85
C LEU A 168 -11.78 18.35 -13.69
N ALA A 169 -13.10 18.21 -13.64
CA ALA A 169 -13.77 17.39 -12.63
C ALA A 169 -13.39 15.92 -12.76
N ALA A 170 -13.30 15.39 -13.97
CA ALA A 170 -12.85 14.02 -14.21
C ALA A 170 -11.38 13.82 -13.83
N ILE A 171 -10.48 14.74 -14.22
CA ILE A 171 -9.06 14.68 -13.83
C ILE A 171 -8.91 14.74 -12.30
N ALA A 172 -9.61 15.68 -11.64
CA ALA A 172 -9.59 15.78 -10.20
C ALA A 172 -10.14 14.50 -9.55
N GLY A 173 -11.24 13.96 -10.08
CA GLY A 173 -11.87 12.74 -9.59
C GLY A 173 -10.94 11.53 -9.66
N VAL A 174 -10.35 11.26 -10.84
CA VAL A 174 -9.39 10.16 -11.00
C VAL A 174 -8.11 10.42 -10.20
N GLY A 175 -7.70 11.68 -10.03
CA GLY A 175 -6.53 12.04 -9.24
C GLY A 175 -6.69 11.81 -7.74
N CYS A 176 -7.86 12.10 -7.17
CA CYS A 176 -8.10 11.94 -5.72
C CYS A 176 -8.79 10.64 -5.31
N GLY A 177 -9.43 9.93 -6.25
CA GLY A 177 -10.22 8.73 -6.01
C GLY A 177 -9.46 7.40 -6.02
N PHE A 178 -8.14 7.41 -6.17
CA PHE A 178 -7.35 6.20 -6.44
C PHE A 178 -7.55 5.06 -5.41
N THR A 179 -7.76 5.41 -4.14
CA THR A 179 -7.94 4.44 -3.04
C THR A 179 -9.39 4.29 -2.58
N ALA A 180 -10.34 5.01 -3.20
CA ALA A 180 -11.74 4.98 -2.82
C ALA A 180 -12.55 4.26 -3.91
N ASN A 181 -13.05 3.07 -3.61
CA ASN A 181 -13.78 2.26 -4.59
C ASN A 181 -14.94 1.49 -3.94
N LEU A 182 -15.92 1.05 -4.75
CA LEU A 182 -17.09 0.28 -4.26
C LEU A 182 -16.75 -1.21 -4.17
N LEU A 183 -15.84 -1.62 -5.05
CA LEU A 183 -15.38 -2.99 -5.20
C LEU A 183 -13.93 -3.08 -4.76
N ILE A 184 -13.54 -4.28 -4.34
CA ILE A 184 -12.15 -4.58 -4.03
C ILE A 184 -11.34 -4.49 -5.33
N VAL A 185 -10.34 -3.62 -5.34
CA VAL A 185 -9.42 -3.43 -6.47
C VAL A 185 -8.01 -3.93 -6.12
N THR A 186 -7.13 -3.91 -7.10
CA THR A 186 -5.73 -4.37 -6.98
C THR A 186 -4.98 -3.68 -5.84
N THR A 187 -5.24 -2.39 -5.64
CA THR A 187 -4.66 -1.59 -4.56
C THR A 187 -5.02 -2.13 -3.18
N ASP A 188 -6.26 -2.57 -2.96
CA ASP A 188 -6.71 -3.08 -1.65
C ASP A 188 -6.00 -4.39 -1.28
N VAL A 189 -5.88 -5.29 -2.26
CA VAL A 189 -5.19 -6.57 -2.08
C VAL A 189 -3.71 -6.37 -1.79
N LEU A 190 -3.07 -5.42 -2.48
CA LEU A 190 -1.68 -5.05 -2.21
C LEU A 190 -1.49 -4.49 -0.82
N LEU A 191 -2.27 -3.46 -0.45
CA LEU A 191 -2.11 -2.76 0.82
C LEU A 191 -2.43 -3.67 2.01
N SER A 192 -3.49 -4.47 1.92
CA SER A 192 -3.85 -5.44 2.95
C SER A 192 -2.79 -6.53 3.12
N GLY A 193 -2.23 -7.01 2.02
CA GLY A 193 -1.15 -7.98 2.05
C GLY A 193 0.12 -7.41 2.70
N ILE A 194 0.57 -6.21 2.29
CA ILE A 194 1.76 -5.56 2.88
C ILE A 194 1.53 -5.29 4.37
N SER A 195 0.34 -4.82 4.74
CA SER A 195 -0.05 -4.59 6.13
C SER A 195 -0.02 -5.89 6.94
N THR A 196 -0.42 -7.01 6.33
CA THR A 196 -0.37 -8.34 6.97
C THR A 196 1.08 -8.77 7.23
N GLU A 197 1.98 -8.57 6.27
CA GLU A 197 3.41 -8.89 6.44
C GLU A 197 4.08 -8.01 7.50
N ALA A 198 3.77 -6.70 7.51
CA ALA A 198 4.22 -5.80 8.57
C ALA A 198 3.67 -6.21 9.95
N ALA A 199 2.39 -6.60 10.01
CA ALA A 199 1.76 -7.04 11.25
C ALA A 199 2.33 -8.36 11.77
N LYS A 200 2.77 -9.30 10.91
CA LYS A 200 3.41 -10.56 11.34
C LYS A 200 4.66 -10.31 12.17
N VAL A 201 5.45 -9.29 11.81
CA VAL A 201 6.66 -8.88 12.56
C VAL A 201 6.29 -8.47 14.00
N HIS A 202 5.20 -7.70 14.17
CA HIS A 202 4.71 -7.30 15.50
C HIS A 202 3.94 -8.38 16.25
N ARG A 203 3.15 -9.20 15.53
CA ARG A 203 2.29 -10.24 16.13
C ARG A 203 3.10 -11.37 16.74
N CYS A 204 4.29 -11.67 16.19
CA CYS A 204 5.21 -12.62 16.80
C CYS A 204 5.68 -12.17 18.21
N LEU A 205 5.78 -10.85 18.46
CA LEU A 205 6.00 -10.31 19.80
C LEU A 205 4.74 -10.40 20.68
N PHE A 206 3.57 -9.97 20.19
CA PHE A 206 2.35 -9.88 21.01
C PHE A 206 1.65 -11.21 21.31
N ALA A 207 1.60 -12.15 20.35
CA ALA A 207 0.98 -13.45 20.56
C ALA A 207 1.73 -14.24 21.65
N ARG A 208 3.07 -14.15 21.62
CA ARG A 208 3.92 -14.76 22.63
C ARG A 208 3.72 -14.10 24.01
N GLN A 209 3.59 -12.77 24.08
CA GLN A 209 3.26 -12.06 25.35
C GLN A 209 1.93 -12.51 25.95
N ARG A 210 0.89 -12.67 25.13
CA ARG A 210 -0.45 -13.08 25.58
C ARG A 210 -0.45 -14.49 26.18
N ASP A 211 0.22 -15.43 25.52
CA ASP A 211 0.33 -16.81 26.02
C ASP A 211 1.05 -16.86 27.38
N ARG A 212 2.08 -16.01 27.58
CA ARG A 212 2.76 -15.95 28.89
C ARG A 212 1.92 -15.28 29.98
N GLN A 213 1.09 -14.30 29.63
CA GLN A 213 0.18 -13.66 30.58
C GLN A 213 -0.89 -14.64 31.07
N LEU A 214 -1.39 -15.52 30.19
CA LEU A 214 -2.31 -16.61 30.53
C LEU A 214 -1.65 -17.68 31.42
N VAL A 215 -0.40 -18.06 31.14
CA VAL A 215 0.36 -19.00 32.00
C VAL A 215 0.62 -18.40 33.40
N LEU A 216 1.01 -17.13 33.48
CA LEU A 216 1.23 -16.45 34.76
C LEU A 216 -0.08 -16.29 35.57
N TYR A 217 -1.21 -16.01 34.91
CA TYR A 217 -2.51 -15.98 35.58
C TYR A 217 -2.99 -17.37 36.02
N GLY A 218 -2.69 -18.43 35.25
CA GLY A 218 -2.97 -19.82 35.62
C GLY A 218 -2.18 -20.27 36.85
N ASP A 219 -0.88 -19.97 36.92
CA ASP A 219 0.00 -20.33 38.06
C ASP A 219 -0.34 -19.51 39.33
N LEU A 220 -0.81 -18.27 39.18
CA LEU A 220 -1.34 -17.48 40.30
C LEU A 220 -2.66 -18.06 40.83
N GLY A 221 -3.53 -18.58 39.96
CA GLY A 221 -4.78 -19.26 40.35
C GLY A 221 -4.51 -20.53 41.16
N ASP A 222 -3.56 -21.35 40.72
CA ASP A 222 -3.20 -22.61 41.38
C ASP A 222 -2.51 -22.39 42.75
N ARG A 223 -1.61 -21.39 42.84
CA ARG A 223 -0.95 -21.03 44.12
C ARG A 223 -1.88 -20.40 45.15
N SER A 224 -2.91 -19.68 44.71
CA SER A 224 -3.91 -19.10 45.63
C SER A 224 -4.90 -20.16 46.12
N ASP A 225 -5.20 -21.18 45.33
CA ASP A 225 -5.98 -22.35 45.75
C ASP A 225 -5.19 -23.29 46.68
N ALA A 226 -3.88 -23.46 46.44
CA ALA A 226 -2.99 -24.21 47.33
C ALA A 226 -2.80 -23.56 48.72
N ARG A 227 -2.78 -22.22 48.80
CA ARG A 227 -2.77 -21.49 50.08
C ARG A 227 -4.10 -21.61 50.84
N ARG A 228 -5.25 -21.60 50.16
CA ARG A 228 -6.56 -21.81 50.82
C ARG A 228 -6.71 -23.20 51.42
N ARG A 229 -6.05 -24.22 50.85
CA ARG A 229 -6.07 -25.59 51.38
C ARG A 229 -5.16 -25.81 52.60
N THR A 230 -4.21 -24.91 52.85
CA THR A 230 -3.29 -25.00 54.00
C THR A 230 -3.77 -24.23 55.23
N ASP A 231 -4.66 -23.25 55.08
CA ASP A 231 -5.29 -22.48 56.19
C ASP A 231 -6.52 -23.18 56.83
N HIS A 232 -6.94 -24.33 56.30
CA HIS A 232 -8.10 -25.10 56.77
C HIS A 232 -7.72 -26.43 57.46
N ARG A 233 -6.52 -26.53 58.05
CA ARG A 233 -6.11 -27.66 58.90
C ARG A 233 -5.70 -27.20 60.30
#